data_AF-A0A1M5JN36-F1
#
_entry.id   AF-A0A1M5JN36-F1
#
_cell.length_a   1.000
_cell.length_b   1.000
_cell.length_c   1.000
_cell.angle_alpha   90.00
_cell.angle_beta   90.00
_cell.angle_gamma   90.00
#
_symmetry.space_group_name_H-M   'P 1'
#
loop_
_entity.id
_entity.type
_entity.pdbx_description
1 polymer ?
#
loop_
_entity_poly.entity_id
_entity_poly.type
_entity_poly.pdbx_seq_one_letter_code
_entity_poly.pdbx_strand_id
1 'polypeptide(L)'
;MQLVLTIPAQPATQMKERQAALLACYKDGSLLLDARDFEKPARFYLAPADVFPWDEFVGKLLCAWQLCDYSDVPPQFKPLKRIPQYVIDGLPAETTANKLKVLATLRSQGYFSALTARK
;
A
#
# COMPACT_ATOMS: atom_id res chain seq x y z
N MET A 1 -1.33 -8.44 11.75
CA MET A 1 -0.11 -8.92 11.05
C MET A 1 0.66 -7.71 10.54
N GLN A 2 1.90 -7.43 10.98
CA GLN A 2 2.59 -6.20 10.55
C GLN A 2 2.89 -6.21 9.03
N LEU A 3 2.33 -5.23 8.32
CA LEU A 3 2.44 -5.06 6.86
C LEU A 3 3.75 -4.34 6.48
N VAL A 4 4.88 -4.90 6.93
CA VAL A 4 6.23 -4.40 6.63
C VAL A 4 6.66 -4.88 5.25
N LEU A 5 7.26 -4.02 4.46
CA LEU A 5 7.71 -4.26 3.09
C LEU A 5 9.20 -3.99 2.97
N THR A 6 9.85 -4.65 2.02
CA THR A 6 11.24 -4.33 1.64
C THR A 6 11.22 -3.27 0.53
N ILE A 7 11.61 -2.05 0.87
CA ILE A 7 11.70 -0.93 -0.06
C ILE A 7 13.10 -0.93 -0.69
N PRO A 8 13.21 -1.00 -2.03
CA PRO A 8 14.49 -1.06 -2.71
C PRO A 8 15.31 0.22 -2.51
N ALA A 9 16.63 0.09 -2.69
CA ALA A 9 17.56 1.21 -2.65
C ALA A 9 17.28 2.24 -3.76
N GLN A 10 17.01 3.48 -3.34
CA GLN A 10 16.69 4.60 -4.23
C GLN A 10 16.97 5.94 -3.54
N PRO A 11 16.93 7.09 -4.24
CA PRO A 11 17.23 8.39 -3.63
C PRO A 11 16.39 8.70 -2.39
N ALA A 12 15.09 8.36 -2.40
CA ALA A 12 14.19 8.56 -1.27
C ALA A 12 14.55 7.73 -0.02
N THR A 13 15.29 6.63 -0.19
CA THR A 13 15.77 5.76 0.90
C THR A 13 17.25 5.97 1.23
N GLN A 14 17.85 7.09 0.78
CA GLN A 14 19.29 7.36 0.91
C GLN A 14 20.16 6.28 0.25
N MET A 15 19.69 5.74 -0.89
CA MET A 15 20.37 4.69 -1.66
C MET A 15 20.62 3.40 -0.87
N LYS A 16 19.77 3.11 0.12
CA LYS A 16 19.77 1.88 0.91
C LYS A 16 18.46 1.14 0.80
N GLU A 17 18.51 -0.18 0.87
CA GLU A 17 17.32 -0.98 1.10
C GLU A 17 16.78 -0.70 2.50
N ARG A 18 15.46 -0.56 2.63
CA ARG A 18 14.80 -0.20 3.90
C ARG A 18 13.64 -1.14 4.17
N GLN A 19 13.43 -1.51 5.43
CA GLN A 19 12.21 -2.20 5.84
C GLN A 19 11.22 -1.16 6.35
N ALA A 20 10.04 -1.07 5.74
CA ALA A 20 9.08 -0.04 6.10
C ALA A 20 7.63 -0.49 5.94
N ALA A 21 6.74 0.04 6.78
CA ALA A 21 5.29 -0.13 6.66
C ALA A 21 4.68 1.10 5.98
N LEU A 22 3.71 0.88 5.08
CA LEU A 22 2.95 1.97 4.50
C LEU A 22 2.04 2.60 5.57
N LEU A 23 2.16 3.90 5.80
CA LEU A 23 1.28 4.63 6.73
C LEU A 23 0.13 5.32 6.00
N ALA A 24 0.41 5.94 4.86
CA ALA A 24 -0.58 6.69 4.11
C ALA A 24 -0.28 6.72 2.61
N CYS A 25 -1.36 6.77 1.82
CA CYS A 25 -1.35 7.01 0.39
C CYS A 25 -2.15 8.29 0.11
N TYR A 26 -1.58 9.23 -0.63
CA TYR A 26 -2.16 10.55 -0.87
C TYR A 26 -2.71 10.70 -2.29
N LYS A 27 -3.54 11.73 -2.51
CA LYS A 27 -4.15 12.02 -3.82
C LYS A 27 -3.14 12.27 -4.95
N ASP A 28 -1.98 12.81 -4.62
CA ASP A 28 -0.89 13.09 -5.57
C ASP A 28 -0.10 11.83 -5.95
N GLY A 29 -0.47 10.66 -5.40
CA GLY A 29 0.23 9.39 -5.59
C GLY A 29 1.45 9.21 -4.69
N SER A 30 1.77 10.19 -3.85
CA SER A 30 2.85 10.03 -2.88
C SER A 30 2.45 9.06 -1.76
N LEU A 31 3.46 8.40 -1.20
CA LEU A 31 3.31 7.43 -0.11
C LEU A 31 4.13 7.91 1.09
N LEU A 32 3.56 7.81 2.28
CA LEU A 32 4.29 7.98 3.54
C LEU A 32 4.55 6.62 4.16
N LEU A 33 5.82 6.35 4.48
CA LEU A 33 6.24 5.10 5.11
C LEU A 33 6.86 5.35 6.50
N ASP A 34 6.69 4.36 7.38
CA ASP A 34 7.35 4.26 8.68
C ASP A 34 8.39 3.16 8.60
N ALA A 35 9.65 3.52 8.77
CA ALA A 35 10.76 2.57 8.80
C ALA A 35 10.66 1.67 10.05
N ARG A 36 10.99 0.39 9.86
CA ARG A 36 11.05 -0.67 10.88
C ARG A 36 12.46 -1.26 11.02
N ASP A 37 13.42 -0.71 10.29
CA ASP A 37 14.84 -1.11 10.27
C ASP A 37 15.72 -0.36 11.29
N PHE A 38 15.13 0.49 12.13
CA PHE A 38 15.85 1.33 13.10
C PHE A 38 16.84 2.35 12.49
N GLU A 39 16.81 2.54 11.17
CA GLU A 39 17.62 3.55 10.50
C GLU A 39 16.91 4.91 10.45
N LYS A 40 17.68 5.99 10.32
CA LYS A 40 17.15 7.35 10.08
C LYS A 40 17.04 7.62 8.57
N PRO A 41 16.05 8.40 8.11
CA PRO A 41 14.90 8.89 8.86
C PRO A 41 13.92 7.75 9.19
N ALA A 42 13.20 7.88 10.32
CA ALA A 42 12.18 6.91 10.71
C ALA A 42 10.92 6.99 9.85
N ARG A 43 10.68 8.14 9.20
CA ARG A 43 9.60 8.33 8.24
C ARG A 43 10.14 8.99 6.99
N PHE A 44 9.70 8.51 5.84
CA PHE A 44 10.09 9.07 4.55
C PHE A 44 8.93 8.98 3.57
N TYR A 45 8.98 9.86 2.57
CA TYR A 45 8.01 9.89 1.50
C TYR A 45 8.59 9.24 0.25
N LEU A 46 7.75 8.52 -0.48
CA LEU A 46 8.01 8.14 -1.86
C LEU A 46 7.13 9.00 -2.76
N ALA A 47 7.74 9.63 -3.76
CA ALA A 47 7.05 10.27 -4.86
C ALA A 47 6.47 9.22 -5.82
N PRO A 48 5.53 9.59 -6.71
CA PRO A 48 4.99 8.66 -7.71
C PRO A 48 6.04 8.07 -8.66
N ALA A 49 7.19 8.75 -8.82
CA ALA A 49 8.30 8.29 -9.64
C ALA A 49 9.24 7.31 -8.91
N ASP A 50 9.12 7.21 -7.58
CA ASP A 50 9.91 6.27 -6.78
C ASP A 50 9.33 4.86 -6.86
N VAL A 51 10.19 3.88 -6.64
CA VAL A 51 9.84 2.46 -6.68
C VAL A 51 9.21 2.05 -5.36
N PHE A 52 8.02 1.44 -5.43
CA PHE A 52 7.34 0.82 -4.30
C PHE A 52 6.94 -0.62 -4.66
N PRO A 53 7.15 -1.61 -3.75
CA PRO A 53 6.89 -3.02 -4.02
C PRO A 53 5.38 -3.33 -3.96
N TRP A 54 4.63 -2.85 -4.96
CA TRP A 54 3.18 -2.96 -5.01
C TRP A 54 2.69 -4.41 -4.99
N ASP A 55 3.38 -5.34 -5.65
CA ASP A 55 2.95 -6.75 -5.67
C ASP A 55 3.05 -7.41 -4.28
N GLU A 56 4.13 -7.13 -3.54
CA GLU A 56 4.28 -7.60 -2.16
C GLU A 56 3.20 -6.98 -1.25
N PHE A 57 2.98 -5.66 -1.39
CA PHE A 57 1.95 -4.95 -0.64
C PHE A 57 0.55 -5.51 -0.92
N VAL A 58 0.19 -5.71 -2.18
CA VAL A 58 -1.11 -6.25 -2.58
C VAL A 58 -1.29 -7.68 -2.08
N GLY A 59 -0.26 -8.52 -2.15
CA GLY A 59 -0.31 -9.88 -1.59
C GLY A 59 -0.62 -9.89 -0.09
N LYS A 60 0.08 -9.05 0.68
CA LYS A 60 -0.16 -8.90 2.13
C LYS A 60 -1.52 -8.26 2.44
N LEU A 61 -1.97 -7.31 1.62
CA LEU A 61 -3.28 -6.67 1.75
C LEU A 61 -4.42 -7.66 1.50
N LEU A 62 -4.30 -8.53 0.50
CA LEU A 62 -5.27 -9.59 0.23
C LEU A 62 -5.39 -10.57 1.39
N CYS A 63 -4.25 -10.98 1.97
CA CYS A 63 -4.24 -11.81 3.17
C CYS A 63 -4.99 -11.13 4.33
N ALA A 64 -4.72 -9.85 4.58
CA ALA A 64 -5.44 -9.06 5.60
C ALA A 64 -6.95 -8.99 5.33
N TRP A 65 -7.36 -8.85 4.07
CA TRP A 65 -8.77 -8.89 3.68
C TRP A 65 -9.44 -10.23 3.93
N GLN A 66 -8.77 -11.34 3.62
CA GLN A 66 -9.30 -12.69 3.81
C GLN A 66 -9.42 -13.05 5.30
N LEU A 67 -8.48 -12.61 6.12
CA LEU A 67 -8.46 -12.86 7.56
C LEU A 67 -9.31 -11.87 8.36
N CYS A 68 -9.86 -10.83 7.72
CA CYS A 68 -10.53 -9.71 8.38
C CYS A 68 -9.67 -9.03 9.48
N ASP A 69 -8.34 -9.13 9.38
CA ASP A 69 -7.39 -8.48 10.29
C ASP A 69 -6.83 -7.21 9.64
N TYR A 70 -7.30 -6.05 10.11
CA TYR A 70 -6.91 -4.74 9.58
C TYR A 70 -6.06 -3.92 10.56
N SER A 71 -5.42 -4.54 11.57
CA SER A 71 -4.60 -3.83 12.56
C SER A 71 -3.54 -2.95 11.89
N ASP A 72 -2.87 -3.50 10.88
CA ASP A 72 -1.68 -2.93 10.24
C ASP A 72 -1.94 -2.45 8.80
N VAL A 73 -3.19 -2.51 8.33
CA VAL A 73 -3.58 -2.00 7.01
C VAL A 73 -3.72 -0.47 7.07
N PRO A 74 -3.13 0.29 6.14
CA PRO A 74 -3.34 1.75 6.11
C PRO A 74 -4.82 2.08 5.91
N PRO A 75 -5.37 3.13 6.56
CA PRO A 75 -6.79 3.47 6.49
C PRO A 75 -7.34 3.56 5.05
N GLN A 76 -6.52 4.03 4.11
CA GLN A 76 -6.87 4.22 2.70
C GLN A 76 -7.08 2.91 1.91
N PHE A 77 -6.70 1.77 2.50
CA PHE A 77 -6.86 0.42 1.94
C PHE A 77 -7.71 -0.49 2.83
N LYS A 78 -8.26 0.03 3.94
CA LYS A 78 -9.24 -0.70 4.76
C LYS A 78 -10.59 -0.71 4.01
N PRO A 79 -11.17 -1.89 3.75
CA PRO A 79 -12.46 -1.96 3.09
C PRO A 79 -13.57 -1.42 4.00
N LEU A 80 -14.37 -0.50 3.48
CA LEU A 80 -15.57 0.03 4.15
C LEU A 80 -16.78 -0.89 4.00
N LYS A 81 -16.74 -1.77 3.01
CA LYS A 81 -17.72 -2.81 2.73
C LYS A 81 -17.00 -4.03 2.15
N ARG A 82 -17.62 -5.19 2.24
CA ARG A 82 -17.05 -6.47 1.79
C ARG A 82 -16.59 -6.39 0.33
N ILE A 83 -15.31 -6.66 0.08
CA ILE A 83 -14.76 -6.75 -1.28
C ILE A 83 -15.39 -7.95 -2.01
N PRO A 84 -15.82 -7.82 -3.27
CA PRO A 84 -16.38 -8.93 -4.02
C PRO A 84 -15.39 -10.08 -4.19
N GLN A 85 -15.85 -11.32 -4.03
CA GLN A 85 -14.98 -12.50 -4.04
C GLN A 85 -14.20 -12.65 -5.36
N TYR A 86 -14.84 -12.39 -6.50
CA TYR A 86 -14.17 -12.44 -7.81
C TYR A 86 -12.97 -11.47 -7.92
N VAL A 87 -13.00 -10.37 -7.16
CA VAL A 87 -11.86 -9.43 -7.12
C VAL A 87 -10.74 -10.04 -6.29
N ILE A 88 -11.05 -10.64 -5.13
CA ILE A 88 -10.06 -11.29 -4.27
C ILE A 88 -9.35 -12.43 -5.03
N ASP A 89 -10.11 -13.22 -5.78
CA ASP A 89 -9.59 -14.38 -6.51
C ASP A 89 -8.82 -13.97 -7.78
N GLY A 90 -9.25 -12.90 -8.46
CA GLY A 90 -8.63 -12.43 -9.71
C GLY A 90 -7.39 -11.56 -9.51
N LEU A 91 -7.34 -10.75 -8.44
CA LEU A 91 -6.27 -9.77 -8.21
C LEU A 91 -4.85 -10.37 -8.22
N PRO A 92 -4.58 -11.57 -7.67
CA PRO A 92 -3.24 -12.18 -7.70
C PRO A 92 -2.69 -12.42 -9.12
N ALA A 93 -3.55 -12.76 -10.09
CA ALA A 93 -3.16 -13.11 -11.45
C ALA A 93 -2.92 -11.88 -12.35
N GLU A 94 -3.31 -10.70 -11.89
CA GLU A 94 -3.18 -9.46 -12.66
C GLU A 94 -1.77 -8.87 -12.64
N THR A 95 -1.46 -8.07 -13.66
CA THR A 95 -0.24 -7.23 -13.66
C THR A 95 -0.31 -6.17 -12.58
N THR A 96 0.84 -5.68 -12.09
CA THR A 96 0.91 -4.60 -11.10
C THR A 96 0.07 -3.38 -11.49
N ALA A 97 0.17 -2.95 -12.75
CA ALA A 97 -0.60 -1.82 -13.27
C ALA A 97 -2.12 -2.06 -13.20
N ASN A 98 -2.57 -3.27 -13.54
CA ASN A 98 -3.98 -3.63 -13.43
C ASN A 98 -4.44 -3.75 -11.99
N LYS A 99 -3.63 -4.31 -11.07
CA LYS A 99 -3.93 -4.34 -9.63
C LYS A 99 -4.21 -2.93 -9.10
N LEU A 100 -3.36 -1.96 -9.44
CA LEU A 100 -3.56 -0.57 -9.03
C LEU A 100 -4.83 0.05 -9.62
N LYS A 101 -5.14 -0.24 -10.89
CA LYS A 101 -6.41 0.19 -11.51
C LYS A 101 -7.61 -0.41 -10.77
N VAL A 102 -7.59 -1.70 -10.45
CA VAL A 102 -8.67 -2.36 -9.69
C VAL A 102 -8.85 -1.70 -8.32
N LEU A 103 -7.77 -1.41 -7.59
CA LEU A 103 -7.83 -0.68 -6.32
C LEU A 103 -8.41 0.73 -6.48
N ALA A 104 -8.07 1.44 -7.56
CA ALA A 104 -8.64 2.74 -7.88
C ALA A 104 -10.13 2.67 -8.21
N THR A 105 -10.57 1.65 -8.98
CA THR A 105 -11.98 1.40 -9.29
C THR A 105 -12.78 1.03 -8.05
N LEU A 106 -12.25 0.18 -7.18
CA LEU A 106 -12.88 -0.13 -5.88
C LEU A 106 -13.07 1.15 -5.05
N ARG A 107 -12.08 2.05 -5.05
CA ARG A 107 -12.19 3.34 -4.37
C ARG A 107 -13.29 4.21 -4.96
N SER A 108 -13.38 4.33 -6.29
CA SER A 108 -14.44 5.13 -6.94
C SER A 108 -15.84 4.56 -6.70
N GLN A 109 -15.94 3.24 -6.51
CA GLN A 109 -17.18 2.55 -6.13
C GLN A 109 -17.47 2.59 -4.61
N GLY A 110 -16.66 3.31 -3.82
CA GLY A 110 -16.87 3.50 -2.37
C GLY A 110 -16.49 2.30 -1.50
N TYR A 111 -15.66 1.37 -1.99
CA TYR A 111 -15.12 0.28 -1.16
C TYR A 111 -14.00 0.75 -0.22
N PHE A 112 -13.33 1.85 -0.55
CA PHE A 112 -12.27 2.45 0.25
C PHE A 112 -12.58 3.92 0.54
N SER A 113 -11.96 4.47 1.58
CA SER A 113 -12.03 5.91 1.84
C SER A 113 -11.39 6.71 0.71
N ALA A 114 -11.85 7.95 0.52
CA ALA A 114 -11.17 8.89 -0.37
C ALA A 114 -9.73 9.13 0.11
N LEU A 115 -8.82 9.29 -0.84
CA LEU A 115 -7.44 9.70 -0.53
C LEU A 115 -7.46 11.15 -0.03
N THR A 116 -6.61 11.48 0.92
CA THR A 116 -6.46 12.84 1.43
C THR A 116 -5.39 13.60 0.64
N ALA A 117 -5.50 14.93 0.62
CA ALA A 117 -4.37 15.75 0.18
C ALA A 117 -3.20 15.57 1.14
N ARG A 118 -1.97 15.65 0.61
CA ARG A 118 -0.77 15.77 1.43
C ARG A 118 -0.84 17.12 2.17
N LYS A 119 -0.69 17.11 3.49
CA LYS A 119 -0.60 18.32 4.31
C LYS A 119 0.84 18.76 4.44
#